data_AF-A0A964JQU0-F1
#
_entry.id   AF-A0A964JQU0-F1
#
_cell.length_a   1.000
_cell.length_b   1.000
_cell.length_c   1.000
_cell.angle_alpha   90.00
_cell.angle_beta   90.00
_cell.angle_gamma   90.00
#
_symmetry.space_group_name_H-M   'P 1'
#
loop_
_entity.id
_entity.type
_entity.pdbx_description
1 polymer ?
#
loop_
_entity_poly.entity_id
_entity_poly.type
_entity_poly.pdbx_seq_one_letter_code
_entity_poly.pdbx_strand_id
1 'polypeptide(L)'
;MSCLNSDTASLIEYQQIVQPGSGKIAVFAACSWRFEPSSKIKVVGALPLVIYAVDTIELDSLLSASPDGVTAVAGGAQFPSLDSKGLGPGGGGPSTDQAAGGGGGFCGQGGAGVGSSGDLPSPGGTTYGTSDLVPLVGGSSGGAGGGDGAAGGAVQLVAGMSILVGQAGMLQVGGDGARPNSGGGSGGAILLEAPSVTITGVLAANGGGGGAGQSGHGGNGTPDSNPAVGAVDSIYHVMGGNGSAGEATNGMDGIESADWKSGGGGGAGRIRINTSTGAATVTGTISPALTTTCATQGTLHPLFAL
;
A
#
# COMPACT_ATOMS: atom_id res chain seq x y z
N MET A 1 1.43 -11.08 -31.29
CA MET A 1 2.79 -11.09 -30.73
C MET A 1 3.10 -12.57 -30.45
N SER A 2 3.80 -13.30 -31.33
CA SER A 2 4.15 -14.70 -31.05
C SER A 2 5.21 -14.71 -29.96
N CYS A 3 4.85 -15.27 -28.83
CA CYS A 3 5.29 -14.85 -27.51
C CYS A 3 6.79 -15.12 -27.29
N LEU A 4 7.62 -14.08 -27.52
CA LEU A 4 9.08 -14.00 -27.36
C LEU A 4 9.88 -15.03 -28.21
N ASN A 5 10.56 -14.55 -29.27
CA ASN A 5 11.26 -15.35 -30.30
C ASN A 5 11.98 -16.60 -29.76
N SER A 6 11.54 -17.77 -30.22
CA SER A 6 11.84 -19.10 -29.66
C SER A 6 13.24 -19.65 -29.88
N ASP A 7 14.16 -18.91 -30.49
CA ASP A 7 15.40 -19.54 -30.96
C ASP A 7 16.62 -19.31 -30.06
N THR A 8 16.51 -18.56 -28.93
CA THR A 8 17.55 -18.53 -27.87
C THR A 8 17.21 -17.72 -26.59
N ALA A 9 16.02 -17.15 -26.42
CA ALA A 9 15.77 -16.07 -25.43
C ALA A 9 15.11 -16.51 -24.11
N SER A 10 15.48 -15.84 -23.02
CA SER A 10 14.89 -15.92 -21.67
C SER A 10 13.34 -15.97 -21.69
N LEU A 11 12.74 -16.84 -20.86
CA LEU A 11 11.29 -16.95 -20.68
C LEU A 11 10.63 -15.69 -20.09
N ILE A 12 11.44 -14.76 -19.59
CA ILE A 12 11.02 -13.49 -18.98
C ILE A 12 11.89 -12.37 -19.55
N GLU A 13 11.26 -11.29 -20.00
CA GLU A 13 11.92 -10.05 -20.38
C GLU A 13 11.77 -9.01 -19.25
N TYR A 14 12.84 -8.26 -18.98
CA TYR A 14 12.84 -7.16 -18.01
C TYR A 14 13.16 -5.84 -18.70
N GLN A 15 12.37 -4.82 -18.41
CA GLN A 15 12.62 -3.47 -18.88
C GLN A 15 12.31 -2.44 -17.79
N GLN A 16 13.04 -1.32 -17.79
CA GLN A 16 12.62 -0.12 -17.10
C GLN A 16 11.98 0.85 -18.08
N ILE A 17 10.74 1.23 -17.81
CA ILE A 17 10.00 2.17 -18.67
C ILE A 17 9.81 3.49 -17.93
N VAL A 18 9.91 4.61 -18.65
CA VAL A 18 9.60 5.93 -18.10
C VAL A 18 8.09 6.17 -18.18
N GLN A 19 7.47 6.35 -17.03
CA GLN A 19 6.08 6.74 -16.89
C GLN A 19 5.96 8.27 -16.87
N PRO A 20 5.12 8.87 -17.73
CA PRO A 20 4.87 10.31 -17.72
C PRO A 20 4.48 10.80 -16.32
N GLY A 21 5.21 11.82 -15.82
CA GLY A 21 4.89 12.50 -14.56
C GLY A 21 5.28 11.79 -13.25
N SER A 22 5.91 10.61 -13.27
CA SER A 22 6.18 9.85 -12.04
C SER A 22 7.48 9.03 -12.00
N GLY A 23 8.31 9.08 -13.05
CA GLY A 23 9.62 8.42 -13.06
C GLY A 23 9.61 7.08 -13.78
N LYS A 24 10.37 6.10 -13.29
CA LYS A 24 10.51 4.80 -13.95
C LYS A 24 9.69 3.72 -13.25
N ILE A 25 9.23 2.74 -14.02
CA ILE A 25 8.61 1.50 -13.55
C ILE A 25 9.44 0.30 -14.00
N ALA A 26 9.42 -0.78 -13.23
CA ALA A 26 10.04 -2.05 -13.54
C ALA A 26 9.01 -3.00 -14.16
N VAL A 27 9.23 -3.43 -15.40
CA VAL A 27 8.32 -4.31 -16.13
C VAL A 27 8.95 -5.68 -16.31
N PHE A 28 8.24 -6.72 -15.89
CA PHE A 28 8.56 -8.12 -16.23
C PHE A 28 7.49 -8.66 -17.17
N ALA A 29 7.89 -9.07 -18.37
CA ALA A 29 7.00 -9.56 -19.41
C ALA A 29 7.23 -11.05 -19.69
N ALA A 30 6.13 -11.80 -19.82
CA ALA A 30 6.13 -13.21 -20.22
C ALA A 30 4.86 -13.55 -21.02
N CYS A 31 4.76 -14.79 -21.51
CA CYS A 31 3.55 -15.28 -22.19
C CYS A 31 2.39 -15.38 -21.19
N SER A 32 2.62 -16.11 -20.10
CA SER A 32 1.72 -16.26 -18.97
C SER A 32 2.52 -16.31 -17.67
N TRP A 33 1.87 -15.91 -16.58
CA TRP A 33 2.40 -16.08 -15.23
C TRP A 33 1.50 -17.03 -14.45
N ARG A 34 2.12 -17.99 -13.76
CA ARG A 34 1.46 -18.79 -12.74
C ARG A 34 2.30 -18.77 -11.48
N PHE A 35 1.73 -18.22 -10.42
CA PHE A 35 2.35 -18.15 -9.11
C PHE A 35 1.75 -19.24 -8.22
N GLU A 36 2.48 -20.33 -8.09
CA GLU A 36 2.02 -21.56 -7.45
C GLU A 36 1.72 -21.38 -5.95
N PRO A 37 0.72 -22.12 -5.41
CA PRO A 37 0.42 -22.15 -3.98
C PRO A 37 1.63 -22.33 -3.08
N SER A 38 1.56 -21.78 -1.87
CA SER A 38 2.62 -21.83 -0.85
C SER A 38 3.89 -21.02 -1.16
N SER A 39 3.99 -20.41 -2.33
CA SER A 39 5.05 -19.47 -2.64
C SER A 39 4.82 -18.12 -1.95
N LYS A 40 5.92 -17.45 -1.57
CA LYS A 40 5.90 -16.06 -1.10
C LYS A 40 6.84 -15.25 -1.98
N ILE A 41 6.27 -14.32 -2.72
CA ILE A 41 6.99 -13.44 -3.64
C ILE A 41 7.06 -12.07 -2.96
N LYS A 42 8.27 -11.66 -2.62
CA LYS A 42 8.54 -10.32 -2.08
C LYS A 42 9.14 -9.47 -3.19
N VAL A 43 8.50 -8.34 -3.48
CA VAL A 43 9.05 -7.34 -4.38
C VAL A 43 10.19 -6.63 -3.66
N VAL A 44 11.30 -6.43 -4.36
CA VAL A 44 12.47 -5.71 -3.88
C VAL A 44 12.83 -4.60 -4.85
N GLY A 45 13.55 -3.59 -4.36
CA GLY A 45 13.93 -2.42 -5.16
C GLY A 45 12.87 -1.32 -5.14
N ALA A 46 13.24 -0.15 -5.64
CA ALA A 46 12.50 1.10 -5.42
C ALA A 46 11.49 1.46 -6.51
N LEU A 47 11.47 0.77 -7.67
CA LEU A 47 10.59 1.11 -8.78
C LEU A 47 9.24 0.40 -8.68
N PRO A 48 8.09 1.06 -8.93
CA PRO A 48 6.80 0.38 -9.10
C PRO A 48 6.92 -0.83 -10.03
N LEU A 49 6.23 -1.92 -9.67
CA LEU A 49 6.31 -3.19 -10.37
C LEU A 49 5.14 -3.34 -11.35
N VAL A 50 5.44 -3.71 -12.59
CA VAL A 50 4.48 -4.19 -13.57
C VAL A 50 4.81 -5.63 -13.93
N ILE A 51 3.83 -6.51 -13.81
CA ILE A 51 3.87 -7.87 -14.33
C ILE A 51 2.96 -7.93 -15.55
N TYR A 52 3.54 -8.18 -16.71
CA TYR A 52 2.84 -8.21 -17.99
C TYR A 52 2.78 -9.65 -18.53
N ALA A 53 1.59 -10.08 -18.92
CA ALA A 53 1.33 -11.31 -19.63
C ALA A 53 0.70 -11.02 -20.99
N VAL A 54 1.16 -11.72 -22.03
CA VAL A 54 0.45 -11.75 -23.31
C VAL A 54 -0.92 -12.41 -23.17
N ASP A 55 -0.99 -13.49 -22.39
CA ASP A 55 -2.21 -14.28 -22.22
C ASP A 55 -2.79 -14.10 -20.81
N THR A 56 -2.28 -14.85 -19.83
CA THR A 56 -2.92 -14.99 -18.52
C THR A 56 -1.98 -14.74 -17.34
N ILE A 57 -2.55 -14.26 -16.22
CA ILE A 57 -1.90 -14.23 -14.92
C ILE A 57 -2.77 -15.01 -13.92
N GLU A 58 -2.19 -16.02 -13.29
CA GLU A 58 -2.79 -16.80 -12.20
C GLU A 58 -1.95 -16.60 -10.93
N LEU A 59 -2.57 -16.01 -9.91
CA LEU A 59 -1.97 -15.78 -8.59
C LEU A 59 -2.67 -16.65 -7.55
N ASP A 60 -2.01 -17.73 -7.13
CA ASP A 60 -2.43 -18.61 -6.03
C ASP A 60 -1.47 -18.55 -4.84
N SER A 61 -0.69 -17.48 -4.74
CA SER A 61 0.36 -17.30 -3.74
C SER A 61 0.35 -15.89 -3.16
N LEU A 62 1.23 -15.61 -2.19
CA LEU A 62 1.44 -14.24 -1.71
C LEU A 62 2.38 -13.48 -2.64
N LEU A 63 1.91 -12.40 -3.27
CA LEU A 63 2.71 -11.36 -3.88
C LEU A 63 2.67 -10.11 -3.00
N SER A 64 3.79 -9.77 -2.36
CA SER A 64 3.89 -8.64 -1.44
C SER A 64 4.87 -7.58 -1.94
N ALA A 65 4.37 -6.36 -2.05
CA ALA A 65 5.16 -5.13 -2.17
C ALA A 65 4.95 -4.25 -0.93
N SER A 66 4.82 -4.88 0.24
CA SER A 66 4.83 -4.19 1.52
C SER A 66 6.26 -3.91 1.98
N PRO A 67 6.50 -2.82 2.73
CA PRO A 67 7.81 -2.49 3.27
C PRO A 67 8.30 -3.48 4.32
N ASP A 68 9.55 -3.27 4.77
CA ASP A 68 10.18 -3.97 5.88
C ASP A 68 10.81 -2.96 6.85
N GLY A 69 10.02 -2.50 7.81
CA GLY A 69 10.30 -1.44 8.76
C GLY A 69 10.46 -0.08 8.08
N VAL A 70 11.72 0.32 7.86
CA VAL A 70 12.08 1.59 7.21
C VAL A 70 12.24 1.46 5.69
N THR A 71 12.40 0.23 5.18
CA THR A 71 12.73 0.00 3.77
C THR A 71 11.48 -0.14 2.93
N ALA A 72 11.10 0.93 2.24
CA ALA A 72 10.04 0.87 1.24
C ALA A 72 10.50 0.17 -0.05
N VAL A 73 9.52 -0.40 -0.76
CA VAL A 73 9.73 -1.12 -2.02
C VAL A 73 8.70 -0.66 -3.05
N ALA A 74 8.96 -0.98 -4.31
CA ALA A 74 8.04 -0.79 -5.41
C ALA A 74 7.43 0.62 -5.53
N GLY A 75 8.22 1.67 -5.30
CA GLY A 75 7.77 3.06 -5.37
C GLY A 75 7.09 3.59 -4.11
N GLY A 76 6.99 2.80 -3.05
CA GLY A 76 6.56 3.29 -1.74
C GLY A 76 7.57 4.28 -1.15
N ALA A 77 7.07 5.25 -0.39
CA ALA A 77 7.93 6.21 0.31
C ALA A 77 8.64 5.56 1.52
N GLN A 78 9.96 5.75 1.60
CA GLN A 78 10.78 5.31 2.73
C GLN A 78 10.39 6.07 4.00
N PHE A 79 10.73 5.50 5.15
CA PHE A 79 10.70 6.26 6.40
C PHE A 79 11.71 7.43 6.35
N PRO A 80 11.37 8.65 6.82
CA PRO A 80 12.30 9.79 6.80
C PRO A 80 13.35 9.69 7.92
N SER A 81 14.20 10.71 8.04
CA SER A 81 14.99 10.94 9.27
C SER A 81 14.09 11.19 10.49
N LEU A 82 14.63 11.06 11.70
CA LEU A 82 13.91 11.37 12.94
C LEU A 82 13.38 12.80 12.95
N ASP A 83 12.28 13.02 13.68
CA ASP A 83 11.59 14.30 13.86
C ASP A 83 11.27 15.04 12.55
N SER A 84 11.09 14.28 11.47
CA SER A 84 10.87 14.79 10.13
C SER A 84 9.50 14.39 9.61
N LYS A 85 8.97 15.22 8.69
CA LYS A 85 7.75 14.90 7.95
C LYS A 85 7.96 13.60 7.18
N GLY A 86 6.91 12.77 7.14
CA GLY A 86 6.84 11.61 6.25
C GLY A 86 7.16 11.97 4.81
N LEU A 87 7.81 11.04 4.11
CA LEU A 87 8.13 11.15 2.69
C LEU A 87 6.91 10.81 1.83
N GLY A 88 6.96 11.28 0.59
CA GLY A 88 5.86 11.16 -0.37
C GLY A 88 4.84 12.31 -0.26
N PRO A 89 3.97 12.48 -1.26
CA PRO A 89 3.05 13.62 -1.34
C PRO A 89 2.08 13.70 -0.16
N GLY A 90 1.66 12.55 0.37
CA GLY A 90 0.78 12.42 1.53
C GLY A 90 1.54 12.08 2.82
N GLY A 91 2.83 12.41 2.93
CA GLY A 91 3.58 12.05 4.14
C GLY A 91 3.08 12.76 5.40
N GLY A 92 2.99 12.03 6.51
CA GLY A 92 2.45 12.54 7.79
C GLY A 92 3.31 13.62 8.45
N GLY A 93 2.70 14.44 9.31
CA GLY A 93 3.39 15.50 10.05
C GLY A 93 4.46 14.96 10.99
N PRO A 94 5.58 15.69 11.20
CA PRO A 94 6.70 15.24 12.04
C PRO A 94 6.28 15.00 13.49
N SER A 95 7.02 14.16 14.21
CA SER A 95 6.97 14.22 15.68
C SER A 95 7.53 15.57 16.15
N THR A 96 7.02 16.07 17.25
CA THR A 96 7.45 17.32 17.90
C THR A 96 7.61 17.09 19.39
N ASP A 97 8.03 18.12 20.13
CA ASP A 97 8.02 18.08 21.60
C ASP A 97 6.60 17.89 22.17
N GLN A 98 5.56 18.22 21.39
CA GLN A 98 4.16 18.22 21.81
C GLN A 98 3.34 17.04 21.28
N ALA A 99 3.75 16.37 20.20
CA ALA A 99 2.95 15.31 19.59
C ALA A 99 3.82 14.28 18.87
N ALA A 100 3.34 13.04 18.79
CA ALA A 100 3.94 12.02 17.94
C ALA A 100 3.71 12.32 16.46
N GLY A 101 4.39 11.60 15.57
CA GLY A 101 4.18 11.72 14.12
C GLY A 101 2.77 11.32 13.67
N GLY A 102 2.24 12.05 12.68
CA GLY A 102 0.99 11.68 11.99
C GLY A 102 1.20 10.52 11.01
N GLY A 103 0.15 9.74 10.75
CA GLY A 103 0.21 8.65 9.77
C GLY A 103 0.29 9.15 8.33
N GLY A 104 0.84 8.35 7.42
CA GLY A 104 0.88 8.66 5.99
C GLY A 104 -0.50 8.53 5.34
N GLY A 105 -0.82 9.40 4.39
CA GLY A 105 -2.02 9.32 3.56
C GLY A 105 -1.73 8.77 2.17
N PHE A 106 -2.76 8.26 1.48
CA PHE A 106 -2.72 8.04 0.02
C PHE A 106 -4.12 8.19 -0.60
N CYS A 107 -4.94 7.13 -0.61
CA CYS A 107 -6.35 7.29 -0.90
C CYS A 107 -7.13 7.83 0.29
N GLY A 108 -6.91 7.22 1.46
CA GLY A 108 -7.40 7.73 2.71
C GLY A 108 -6.41 8.68 3.36
N GLN A 109 -6.92 9.55 4.21
CA GLN A 109 -6.10 10.40 5.06
C GLN A 109 -5.41 9.56 6.14
N GLY A 110 -4.18 9.89 6.50
CA GLY A 110 -3.57 9.37 7.73
C GLY A 110 -4.22 10.00 8.96
N GLY A 111 -4.14 9.31 10.09
CA GLY A 111 -4.53 9.87 11.39
C GLY A 111 -3.50 10.85 11.93
N ALA A 112 -3.93 11.76 12.78
CA ALA A 112 -3.07 12.66 13.50
C ALA A 112 -2.29 11.94 14.62
N GLY A 113 -1.04 12.35 14.81
CA GLY A 113 -0.28 12.01 16.01
C GLY A 113 -0.61 13.01 17.11
N VAL A 114 -0.80 12.53 18.33
CA VAL A 114 -1.22 13.33 19.47
C VAL A 114 -0.18 13.27 20.59
N GLY A 115 -0.27 14.20 21.53
CA GLY A 115 0.51 14.20 22.76
C GLY A 115 -0.36 14.49 23.98
N SER A 116 0.12 15.36 24.86
CA SER A 116 -0.59 15.68 26.10
C SER A 116 -1.86 16.49 25.81
N SER A 117 -2.89 16.37 26.66
CA SER A 117 -4.12 17.13 26.44
C SER A 117 -3.87 18.64 26.34
N GLY A 118 -4.29 19.23 25.22
CA GLY A 118 -4.07 20.64 24.89
C GLY A 118 -2.86 20.91 23.98
N ASP A 119 -2.03 19.91 23.71
CA ASP A 119 -0.97 20.00 22.70
C ASP A 119 -1.53 20.05 21.28
N LEU A 120 -0.80 20.69 20.38
CA LEU A 120 -1.16 20.72 18.96
C LEU A 120 -0.82 19.36 18.33
N PRO A 121 -1.79 18.65 17.74
CA PRO A 121 -1.53 17.36 17.12
C PRO A 121 -0.71 17.53 15.84
N SER A 122 0.17 16.57 15.57
CA SER A 122 0.86 16.48 14.29
C SER A 122 -0.10 15.93 13.25
N PRO A 123 -0.39 16.68 12.16
CA PRO A 123 -1.43 16.30 11.23
C PRO A 123 -1.12 15.00 10.51
N GLY A 124 -2.15 14.18 10.28
CA GLY A 124 -2.06 13.06 9.37
C GLY A 124 -1.89 13.50 7.92
N GLY A 125 -1.29 12.62 7.13
CA GLY A 125 -0.99 12.84 5.72
C GLY A 125 -2.24 12.97 4.85
N THR A 126 -2.20 13.86 3.85
CA THR A 126 -3.32 14.11 2.95
C THR A 126 -3.45 13.06 1.84
N THR A 127 -4.62 13.01 1.21
CA THR A 127 -4.87 12.14 0.06
C THR A 127 -4.20 12.67 -1.22
N TYR A 128 -3.74 11.79 -2.10
CA TYR A 128 -3.20 12.13 -3.42
C TYR A 128 -3.35 10.96 -4.41
N GLY A 129 -2.84 11.15 -5.64
CA GLY A 129 -3.00 10.19 -6.74
C GLY A 129 -4.38 10.26 -7.37
N THR A 130 -4.58 9.45 -8.40
CA THR A 130 -5.82 9.39 -9.18
C THR A 130 -6.50 8.03 -8.98
N SER A 131 -7.82 7.95 -9.19
CA SER A 131 -8.56 6.68 -9.19
C SER A 131 -8.06 5.72 -10.26
N ASP A 132 -7.51 6.27 -11.35
CA ASP A 132 -7.04 5.52 -12.51
C ASP A 132 -5.66 4.90 -12.28
N LEU A 133 -4.94 5.31 -11.23
CA LEU A 133 -3.57 4.88 -10.93
C LEU A 133 -2.61 5.11 -12.11
N VAL A 134 -2.83 6.20 -12.85
CA VAL A 134 -1.93 6.71 -13.87
C VAL A 134 -1.56 8.15 -13.48
N PRO A 135 -0.30 8.42 -13.13
CA PRO A 135 0.81 7.47 -13.00
C PRO A 135 0.65 6.45 -11.86
N LEU A 136 1.25 5.25 -12.02
CA LEU A 136 1.41 4.24 -10.97
C LEU A 136 2.42 4.73 -9.91
N VAL A 137 1.94 5.00 -8.70
CA VAL A 137 2.72 5.52 -7.56
C VAL A 137 2.40 4.73 -6.29
N GLY A 138 3.41 4.55 -5.43
CA GLY A 138 3.24 3.92 -4.11
C GLY A 138 2.66 4.88 -3.08
N GLY A 139 2.52 4.39 -1.85
CA GLY A 139 2.03 5.13 -0.69
C GLY A 139 3.03 6.15 -0.13
N SER A 140 2.60 6.91 0.88
CA SER A 140 3.44 7.85 1.64
C SER A 140 3.71 7.35 3.08
N SER A 141 4.88 7.68 3.61
CA SER A 141 5.28 7.26 4.95
C SER A 141 4.68 8.15 6.04
N GLY A 142 4.62 7.61 7.25
CA GLY A 142 4.25 8.39 8.44
C GLY A 142 5.35 9.37 8.85
N GLY A 143 4.99 10.31 9.72
CA GLY A 143 5.94 11.21 10.37
C GLY A 143 6.79 10.48 11.40
N ALA A 144 8.04 10.92 11.53
CA ALA A 144 9.04 10.25 12.36
C ALA A 144 9.12 10.81 13.77
N GLY A 145 9.14 9.91 14.77
CA GLY A 145 9.62 10.19 16.13
C GLY A 145 10.57 9.10 16.65
N GLY A 146 10.27 7.82 16.44
CA GLY A 146 11.11 6.69 16.90
C GLY A 146 11.58 5.72 15.82
N GLY A 147 11.15 5.88 14.56
CA GLY A 147 11.42 4.94 13.46
C GLY A 147 10.16 4.34 12.81
N ASP A 148 10.35 3.61 11.70
CA ASP A 148 9.36 2.81 10.94
C ASP A 148 8.07 3.54 10.50
N GLY A 149 7.23 2.88 9.71
CA GLY A 149 6.08 3.50 9.05
C GLY A 149 6.35 3.87 7.60
N ALA A 150 7.20 3.07 6.93
CA ALA A 150 7.36 3.11 5.49
C ALA A 150 6.04 2.76 4.78
N ALA A 151 5.88 3.23 3.54
CA ALA A 151 4.65 3.08 2.81
C ALA A 151 4.59 1.83 1.93
N GLY A 152 3.38 1.35 1.67
CA GLY A 152 3.12 0.30 0.69
C GLY A 152 3.58 0.68 -0.72
N GLY A 153 4.08 -0.31 -1.46
CA GLY A 153 4.52 -0.14 -2.85
C GLY A 153 3.37 -0.13 -3.86
N ALA A 154 3.70 -0.05 -5.14
CA ALA A 154 2.76 -0.05 -6.25
C ALA A 154 3.01 -1.23 -7.19
N VAL A 155 1.94 -1.99 -7.45
CA VAL A 155 1.96 -3.18 -8.31
C VAL A 155 0.86 -3.07 -9.34
N GLN A 156 1.21 -3.34 -10.60
CA GLN A 156 0.28 -3.51 -11.70
C GLN A 156 0.41 -4.91 -12.28
N LEU A 157 -0.73 -5.57 -12.50
CA LEU A 157 -0.83 -6.81 -13.27
C LEU A 157 -1.58 -6.51 -14.57
N VAL A 158 -0.98 -6.85 -15.71
CA VAL A 158 -1.57 -6.66 -17.04
C VAL A 158 -1.60 -8.00 -17.77
N ALA A 159 -2.76 -8.39 -18.31
CA ALA A 159 -2.88 -9.63 -19.09
C ALA A 159 -3.77 -9.44 -20.33
N GLY A 160 -3.37 -10.02 -21.46
CA GLY A 160 -4.15 -9.91 -22.70
C GLY A 160 -5.45 -10.73 -22.72
N MET A 161 -5.64 -11.68 -21.80
CA MET A 161 -6.87 -12.48 -21.67
C MET A 161 -7.52 -12.37 -20.29
N SER A 162 -6.81 -12.77 -19.24
CA SER A 162 -7.40 -12.85 -17.90
C SER A 162 -6.39 -12.73 -16.76
N ILE A 163 -6.86 -12.16 -15.65
CA ILE A 163 -6.20 -12.22 -14.35
C ILE A 163 -7.10 -13.01 -13.39
N LEU A 164 -6.54 -14.04 -12.75
CA LEU A 164 -7.15 -14.77 -11.65
C LEU A 164 -6.31 -14.55 -10.38
N VAL A 165 -6.93 -13.98 -9.35
CA VAL A 165 -6.44 -14.08 -7.97
C VAL A 165 -7.24 -15.19 -7.30
N GLY A 166 -6.66 -16.39 -7.26
CA GLY A 166 -7.29 -17.59 -6.73
C GLY A 166 -7.45 -17.53 -5.22
N GLN A 167 -8.11 -18.53 -4.61
CA GLN A 167 -8.48 -18.49 -3.19
C GLN A 167 -7.27 -18.38 -2.24
N ALA A 168 -6.14 -18.96 -2.64
CA ALA A 168 -4.88 -18.85 -1.90
C ALA A 168 -4.05 -17.60 -2.30
N GLY A 169 -4.48 -16.90 -3.36
CA GLY A 169 -3.84 -15.72 -3.90
C GLY A 169 -4.02 -14.50 -3.00
N MET A 170 -2.93 -13.84 -2.68
CA MET A 170 -2.92 -12.58 -1.93
C MET A 170 -1.99 -11.59 -2.63
N LEU A 171 -2.52 -10.45 -3.05
CA LEU A 171 -1.73 -9.30 -3.48
C LEU A 171 -1.77 -8.22 -2.40
N GLN A 172 -0.62 -7.95 -1.78
CA GLN A 172 -0.53 -7.11 -0.59
C GLN A 172 0.47 -5.97 -0.75
N VAL A 173 -0.04 -4.75 -0.62
CA VAL A 173 0.74 -3.49 -0.65
C VAL A 173 0.45 -2.65 0.59
N GLY A 174 0.41 -3.31 1.75
CA GLY A 174 0.16 -2.63 3.02
C GLY A 174 1.30 -1.69 3.41
N GLY A 175 1.00 -0.66 4.19
CA GLY A 175 2.00 0.16 4.87
C GLY A 175 2.51 -0.50 6.15
N ASP A 176 3.69 -0.13 6.60
CA ASP A 176 4.24 -0.62 7.86
C ASP A 176 3.68 0.12 9.07
N GLY A 177 3.62 -0.60 10.19
CA GLY A 177 3.39 -0.01 11.49
C GLY A 177 4.57 0.85 11.95
N ALA A 178 4.30 1.75 12.88
CA ALA A 178 5.28 2.69 13.37
C ALA A 178 5.91 2.26 14.71
N ARG A 179 7.14 2.71 14.94
CA ARG A 179 7.75 2.69 16.28
C ARG A 179 7.15 3.75 17.19
N PRO A 180 7.44 3.71 18.50
CA PRO A 180 7.03 4.75 19.43
C PRO A 180 7.23 6.17 18.88
N ASN A 181 6.23 7.03 19.09
CA ASN A 181 6.20 8.42 18.63
C ASN A 181 6.20 8.64 17.10
N SER A 182 6.11 7.60 16.28
CA SER A 182 5.96 7.70 14.82
C SER A 182 4.54 7.39 14.36
N GLY A 183 4.15 7.89 13.18
CA GLY A 183 2.90 7.52 12.52
C GLY A 183 3.07 6.32 11.58
N GLY A 184 2.00 5.54 11.39
CA GLY A 184 1.98 4.39 10.47
C GLY A 184 2.06 4.81 9.00
N GLY A 185 2.63 3.96 8.15
CA GLY A 185 2.70 4.19 6.71
C GLY A 185 1.36 3.93 6.01
N SER A 186 1.08 4.66 4.93
CA SER A 186 -0.13 4.41 4.13
C SER A 186 -0.02 3.10 3.36
N GLY A 187 -1.17 2.54 2.98
CA GLY A 187 -1.21 1.52 1.92
C GLY A 187 -0.69 2.05 0.58
N GLY A 188 -0.39 1.13 -0.32
CA GLY A 188 0.16 1.36 -1.65
C GLY A 188 -0.89 1.30 -2.77
N ALA A 189 -0.47 0.91 -3.98
CA ALA A 189 -1.34 0.85 -5.16
C ALA A 189 -1.41 -0.55 -5.77
N ILE A 190 -2.62 -0.98 -6.13
CA ILE A 190 -2.88 -2.19 -6.93
C ILE A 190 -3.66 -1.79 -8.18
N LEU A 191 -3.11 -2.08 -9.37
CA LEU A 191 -3.80 -1.90 -10.66
C LEU A 191 -3.88 -3.24 -11.38
N LEU A 192 -5.09 -3.72 -11.71
CA LEU A 192 -5.31 -4.93 -12.50
C LEU A 192 -5.93 -4.56 -13.83
N GLU A 193 -5.36 -5.03 -14.94
CA GLU A 193 -5.87 -4.75 -16.29
C GLU A 193 -5.88 -6.00 -17.16
N ALA A 194 -7.07 -6.51 -17.46
CA ALA A 194 -7.26 -7.61 -18.40
C ALA A 194 -8.70 -7.63 -18.93
N PRO A 195 -9.00 -8.23 -20.10
CA PRO A 195 -10.38 -8.37 -20.56
C PRO A 195 -11.33 -8.98 -19.53
N SER A 196 -10.83 -9.94 -18.74
CA SER A 196 -11.53 -10.53 -17.60
C SER A 196 -10.65 -10.55 -16.35
N VAL A 197 -11.24 -10.22 -15.20
CA VAL A 197 -10.57 -10.30 -13.89
C VAL A 197 -11.49 -11.03 -12.92
N THR A 198 -10.94 -12.04 -12.24
CA THR A 198 -11.65 -12.80 -11.20
C THR A 198 -10.83 -12.77 -9.92
N ILE A 199 -11.47 -12.41 -8.81
CA ILE A 199 -10.86 -12.28 -7.49
C ILE A 199 -11.63 -13.16 -6.51
N THR A 200 -11.03 -14.30 -6.17
CA THR A 200 -11.51 -15.22 -5.14
C THR A 200 -10.64 -15.19 -3.88
N GLY A 201 -9.40 -14.72 -3.99
CA GLY A 201 -8.47 -14.47 -2.88
C GLY A 201 -8.52 -13.03 -2.34
N VAL A 202 -7.37 -12.43 -2.05
CA VAL A 202 -7.27 -11.10 -1.42
C VAL A 202 -6.50 -10.09 -2.26
N LEU A 203 -7.06 -8.88 -2.39
CA LEU A 203 -6.34 -7.67 -2.73
C LEU A 203 -6.34 -6.73 -1.52
N ALA A 204 -5.16 -6.36 -1.04
CA ALA A 204 -5.04 -5.52 0.15
C ALA A 204 -4.02 -4.39 -0.01
N ALA A 205 -4.43 -3.19 0.37
CA ALA A 205 -3.68 -1.95 0.34
C ALA A 205 -3.95 -1.16 1.64
N ASN A 206 -3.81 -1.84 2.76
CA ASN A 206 -4.16 -1.33 4.10
C ASN A 206 -3.06 -0.43 4.67
N GLY A 207 -3.43 0.54 5.50
CA GLY A 207 -2.46 1.33 6.25
C GLY A 207 -1.90 0.59 7.47
N GLY A 208 -0.71 0.97 7.92
CA GLY A 208 -0.11 0.48 9.16
C GLY A 208 -0.61 1.22 10.40
N GLY A 209 -0.47 0.62 11.59
CA GLY A 209 -0.82 1.24 12.87
C GLY A 209 0.24 2.23 13.36
N GLY A 210 -0.18 3.26 14.10
CA GLY A 210 0.72 4.20 14.78
C GLY A 210 1.40 3.60 16.00
N GLY A 211 2.57 4.11 16.36
CA GLY A 211 3.29 3.72 17.58
C GLY A 211 2.77 4.46 18.82
N ALA A 212 3.15 4.00 20.02
CA ALA A 212 2.69 4.60 21.27
C ALA A 212 3.72 4.51 22.39
N GLY A 213 3.75 5.54 23.25
CA GLY A 213 4.51 5.50 24.51
C GLY A 213 6.01 5.37 24.30
N GLN A 214 6.66 4.50 25.10
CA GLN A 214 8.11 4.27 25.01
C GLN A 214 8.50 3.07 24.16
N SER A 215 7.60 2.09 24.03
CA SER A 215 7.92 0.77 23.45
C SER A 215 6.81 0.19 22.57
N GLY A 216 5.66 0.86 22.47
CA GLY A 216 4.55 0.41 21.66
C GLY A 216 4.85 0.50 20.16
N HIS A 217 4.87 -0.66 19.50
CA HIS A 217 4.97 -0.79 18.05
C HIS A 217 3.60 -1.03 17.41
N GLY A 218 3.26 -0.24 16.39
CA GLY A 218 2.05 -0.46 15.61
C GLY A 218 2.16 -1.69 14.73
N GLY A 219 1.03 -2.31 14.40
CA GLY A 219 0.97 -3.43 13.47
C GLY A 219 1.16 -2.99 12.01
N ASN A 220 1.66 -3.89 11.17
CA ASN A 220 1.72 -3.66 9.73
C ASN A 220 0.36 -3.90 9.08
N GLY A 221 0.12 -3.28 7.93
CA GLY A 221 -1.03 -3.63 7.09
C GLY A 221 -1.01 -5.12 6.73
N THR A 222 -2.12 -5.81 6.97
CA THR A 222 -2.30 -7.25 6.73
C THR A 222 -3.10 -7.52 5.45
N PRO A 223 -2.95 -8.70 4.81
CA PRO A 223 -3.72 -9.10 3.63
C PRO A 223 -5.13 -9.59 4.01
N ASP A 224 -5.90 -8.74 4.71
CA ASP A 224 -7.28 -8.98 5.10
C ASP A 224 -8.04 -7.64 5.17
N SER A 225 -9.27 -7.64 5.71
CA SER A 225 -10.07 -6.43 5.90
C SER A 225 -9.97 -5.85 7.32
N ASN A 226 -9.01 -6.31 8.12
CA ASN A 226 -8.86 -5.84 9.50
C ASN A 226 -7.88 -4.66 9.56
N PRO A 227 -8.24 -3.57 10.25
CA PRO A 227 -7.31 -2.48 10.51
C PRO A 227 -6.05 -2.97 11.21
N ALA A 228 -4.88 -2.52 10.75
CA ALA A 228 -3.64 -2.75 11.48
C ALA A 228 -3.73 -2.04 12.85
N VAL A 229 -3.59 -2.81 13.92
CA VAL A 229 -3.79 -2.30 15.28
C VAL A 229 -2.68 -1.29 15.62
N GLY A 230 -3.06 -0.12 16.13
CA GLY A 230 -2.13 0.84 16.70
C GLY A 230 -1.53 0.30 18.00
N ALA A 231 -0.31 0.70 18.32
CA ALA A 231 0.38 0.19 19.48
C ALA A 231 -0.38 0.50 20.78
N VAL A 232 -0.30 -0.41 21.76
CA VAL A 232 -0.78 -0.14 23.12
C VAL A 232 0.42 -0.12 24.07
N ASP A 233 0.53 0.94 24.89
CA ASP A 233 1.46 0.97 26.01
C ASP A 233 0.64 1.02 27.30
N SER A 234 0.60 -0.12 28.00
CA SER A 234 -0.22 -0.32 29.19
C SER A 234 0.30 0.43 30.42
N ILE A 235 1.56 0.88 30.42
CA ILE A 235 2.15 1.63 31.53
C ILE A 235 1.63 3.06 31.52
N TYR A 236 1.48 3.64 30.34
CA TYR A 236 1.09 5.04 30.16
C TYR A 236 -0.33 5.22 29.64
N HIS A 237 -1.07 4.11 29.45
CA HIS A 237 -2.44 4.08 28.94
C HIS A 237 -2.63 4.82 27.61
N VAL A 238 -1.60 4.79 26.76
CA VAL A 238 -1.62 5.38 25.42
C VAL A 238 -1.87 4.34 24.36
N MET A 239 -2.57 4.75 23.30
CA MET A 239 -2.82 3.91 22.13
C MET A 239 -2.53 4.69 20.86
N GLY A 240 -1.69 4.12 20.00
CA GLY A 240 -1.52 4.59 18.63
C GLY A 240 -2.80 4.42 17.84
N GLY A 241 -2.96 5.22 16.79
CA GLY A 241 -4.10 5.10 15.90
C GLY A 241 -4.02 3.82 15.05
N ASN A 242 -5.12 3.12 14.88
CA ASN A 242 -5.16 1.99 13.94
C ASN A 242 -5.01 2.49 12.50
N GLY A 243 -4.39 1.66 11.65
CA GLY A 243 -4.39 1.87 10.21
C GLY A 243 -5.79 1.73 9.61
N SER A 244 -5.89 2.00 8.32
CA SER A 244 -7.09 1.79 7.51
C SER A 244 -7.22 0.35 7.00
N ALA A 245 -8.47 -0.12 6.84
CA ALA A 245 -8.81 -1.36 6.15
C ALA A 245 -10.34 -1.45 5.91
N GLY A 246 -10.76 -2.34 5.01
CA GLY A 246 -12.17 -2.56 4.70
C GLY A 246 -12.87 -1.26 4.28
N GLU A 247 -13.95 -0.91 4.96
CA GLU A 247 -14.69 0.33 4.70
C GLU A 247 -14.08 1.57 5.36
N ALA A 248 -13.19 1.39 6.35
CA ALA A 248 -12.50 2.48 7.03
C ALA A 248 -11.27 2.89 6.21
N THR A 249 -11.44 3.91 5.36
CA THR A 249 -10.37 4.36 4.46
C THR A 249 -9.34 5.25 5.16
N ASN A 250 -9.74 6.02 6.16
CA ASN A 250 -8.81 6.87 6.90
C ASN A 250 -8.13 6.08 8.02
N GLY A 251 -6.87 6.40 8.29
CA GLY A 251 -6.21 6.00 9.53
C GLY A 251 -6.84 6.73 10.71
N MET A 252 -6.85 6.10 11.88
CA MET A 252 -7.32 6.74 13.10
C MET A 252 -6.24 7.61 13.73
N ASP A 253 -6.65 8.65 14.43
CA ASP A 253 -5.76 9.44 15.27
C ASP A 253 -5.23 8.59 16.44
N GLY A 254 -4.06 8.96 16.95
CA GLY A 254 -3.63 8.46 18.25
C GLY A 254 -4.57 8.90 19.37
N ILE A 255 -4.59 8.16 20.47
CA ILE A 255 -5.37 8.54 21.66
C ILE A 255 -4.49 9.38 22.59
N GLU A 256 -5.00 10.55 22.97
CA GLU A 256 -4.35 11.47 23.92
C GLU A 256 -4.14 10.82 25.29
N SER A 257 -3.10 11.25 26.00
CA SER A 257 -2.92 10.94 27.43
C SER A 257 -2.35 12.16 28.16
N ALA A 258 -2.26 12.13 29.48
CA ALA A 258 -1.67 13.24 30.23
C ALA A 258 -0.15 13.39 29.98
N ASP A 259 0.56 12.28 29.76
CA ASP A 259 2.03 12.23 29.92
C ASP A 259 2.78 11.74 28.68
N TRP A 260 2.08 11.19 27.67
CA TRP A 260 2.72 10.50 26.55
C TRP A 260 2.03 10.71 25.20
N LYS A 261 2.83 10.48 24.16
CA LYS A 261 2.46 10.70 22.77
C LYS A 261 2.07 9.39 22.08
N SER A 262 1.17 9.52 21.12
CA SER A 262 0.60 8.41 20.33
C SER A 262 0.57 8.80 18.87
N GLY A 263 1.21 8.00 18.01
CA GLY A 263 1.24 8.24 16.58
C GLY A 263 -0.09 7.93 15.90
N GLY A 264 -0.35 8.61 14.79
CA GLY A 264 -1.54 8.34 13.96
C GLY A 264 -1.37 7.12 13.07
N GLY A 265 -2.48 6.44 12.75
CA GLY A 265 -2.50 5.31 11.82
C GLY A 265 -2.44 5.73 10.36
N GLY A 266 -1.97 4.84 9.49
CA GLY A 266 -1.84 5.06 8.05
C GLY A 266 -3.18 4.99 7.30
N GLY A 267 -3.35 5.89 6.34
CA GLY A 267 -4.49 5.92 5.43
C GLY A 267 -4.44 4.84 4.36
N ALA A 268 -5.60 4.59 3.75
CA ALA A 268 -5.80 3.53 2.78
C ALA A 268 -4.99 3.77 1.51
N GLY A 269 -4.53 2.67 0.90
CA GLY A 269 -4.03 2.65 -0.45
C GLY A 269 -5.13 2.70 -1.51
N ARG A 270 -4.76 2.48 -2.77
CA ARG A 270 -5.67 2.50 -3.93
C ARG A 270 -5.71 1.14 -4.62
N ILE A 271 -6.90 0.72 -5.01
CA ILE A 271 -7.12 -0.47 -5.84
C ILE A 271 -7.92 -0.05 -7.08
N ARG A 272 -7.43 -0.41 -8.26
CA ARG A 272 -8.12 -0.19 -9.53
C ARG A 272 -8.18 -1.50 -10.31
N ILE A 273 -9.36 -1.84 -10.82
CA ILE A 273 -9.56 -3.03 -11.65
C ILE A 273 -10.23 -2.61 -12.96
N ASN A 274 -9.50 -2.77 -14.07
CA ASN A 274 -9.99 -2.50 -15.40
C ASN A 274 -10.33 -3.83 -16.11
N THR A 275 -11.56 -3.93 -16.62
CA THR A 275 -12.01 -5.07 -17.44
C THR A 275 -12.63 -4.61 -18.76
N SER A 276 -12.86 -5.53 -19.70
CA SER A 276 -13.54 -5.20 -20.96
C SER A 276 -14.98 -4.68 -20.73
N THR A 277 -15.64 -5.13 -19.66
CA THR A 277 -17.03 -4.81 -19.33
C THR A 277 -17.17 -3.70 -18.29
N GLY A 278 -16.08 -3.28 -17.66
CA GLY A 278 -16.12 -2.32 -16.56
C GLY A 278 -16.27 -2.92 -15.17
N ALA A 279 -16.43 -4.24 -15.07
CA ALA A 279 -16.62 -4.96 -13.82
C ALA A 279 -15.86 -6.30 -13.81
N ALA A 280 -15.29 -6.64 -12.67
CA ALA A 280 -14.66 -7.91 -12.35
C ALA A 280 -15.60 -8.82 -11.55
N THR A 281 -15.34 -10.12 -11.58
CA THR A 281 -16.02 -11.08 -10.72
C THR A 281 -15.29 -11.14 -9.38
N VAL A 282 -15.96 -10.71 -8.30
CA VAL A 282 -15.36 -10.65 -6.96
C VAL A 282 -16.17 -11.48 -5.99
N THR A 283 -15.55 -12.52 -5.45
CA THR A 283 -16.07 -13.30 -4.31
C THR A 283 -15.10 -13.34 -3.14
N GLY A 284 -13.87 -12.86 -3.33
CA GLY A 284 -12.83 -12.74 -2.32
C GLY A 284 -12.86 -11.41 -1.57
N THR A 285 -11.76 -11.08 -0.90
CA THR A 285 -11.60 -9.83 -0.12
C THR A 285 -10.92 -8.75 -0.93
N ILE A 286 -11.46 -7.54 -0.88
CA ILE A 286 -10.81 -6.33 -1.38
C ILE A 286 -10.77 -5.33 -0.24
N SER A 287 -9.58 -4.88 0.13
CA SER A 287 -9.35 -3.95 1.24
C SER A 287 -8.38 -2.86 0.79
N PRO A 288 -8.80 -1.59 0.64
CA PRO A 288 -10.11 -1.03 0.97
C PRO A 288 -11.27 -1.62 0.16
N ALA A 289 -12.49 -1.60 0.70
CA ALA A 289 -13.66 -2.20 0.08
C ALA A 289 -14.11 -1.45 -1.19
N LEU A 290 -14.69 -2.18 -2.15
CA LEU A 290 -15.29 -1.63 -3.38
C LEU A 290 -16.46 -0.66 -3.14
N THR A 291 -17.00 -0.61 -1.91
CA THR A 291 -18.01 0.37 -1.49
C THR A 291 -17.41 1.75 -1.18
N THR A 292 -16.08 1.87 -1.18
CA THR A 292 -15.34 3.11 -0.92
C THR A 292 -14.81 3.74 -2.21
N THR A 293 -14.36 4.99 -2.13
CA THR A 293 -13.67 5.65 -3.26
C THR A 293 -12.24 5.14 -3.48
N CYS A 294 -11.74 4.27 -2.62
CA CYS A 294 -10.36 3.78 -2.64
C CYS A 294 -10.16 2.48 -3.42
N ALA A 295 -11.25 1.77 -3.72
CA ALA A 295 -11.24 0.66 -4.64
C ALA A 295 -12.27 0.91 -5.74
N THR A 296 -11.82 0.98 -7.00
CA THR A 296 -12.70 1.31 -8.14
C THR A 296 -12.56 0.28 -9.26
N GLN A 297 -13.61 0.21 -10.08
CA GLN A 297 -13.64 -0.62 -11.29
C GLN A 297 -13.97 0.24 -12.50
N GLY A 298 -13.54 -0.19 -13.68
CA GLY A 298 -14.00 0.42 -14.93
C GLY A 298 -13.41 -0.26 -16.14
N THR A 299 -13.57 0.38 -17.30
CA THR A 299 -13.21 -0.24 -18.57
C THR A 299 -11.71 -0.18 -18.80
N LEU A 300 -11.17 -1.15 -19.56
CA LEU A 300 -9.82 -1.06 -20.10
C LEU A 300 -9.61 0.31 -20.76
N HIS A 301 -8.49 0.95 -20.41
CA HIS A 301 -8.12 2.18 -21.07
C HIS A 301 -7.83 1.86 -22.54
N PRO A 302 -8.36 2.63 -23.51
CA PRO A 302 -7.96 2.47 -24.89
C PRO A 302 -6.47 2.83 -25.02
N LEU A 303 -5.63 1.80 -24.92
CA LEU A 303 -4.19 1.77 -25.16
C LEU A 303 -3.33 2.76 -24.33
N PHE A 304 -2.73 2.25 -23.25
CA PHE A 304 -1.27 2.30 -23.18
C PHE A 304 -0.76 1.07 -23.93
N ALA A 305 -0.57 1.22 -25.25
CA ALA A 305 0.52 0.49 -25.88
C ALA A 305 1.79 1.09 -25.26
N LEU A 306 2.41 0.33 -24.35
CA LEU A 306 3.83 0.49 -24.07
C LEU A 306 4.62 0.29 -25.37
#